data_AF-T0Q8H1-F1
#
_entry.id   AF-T0Q8H1-F1
#
_cell.length_a   1.000
_cell.length_b   1.000
_cell.length_c   1.000
_cell.angle_alpha   90.00
_cell.angle_beta   90.00
_cell.angle_gamma   90.00
#
_symmetry.space_group_name_H-M   'P 1'
#
loop_
_entity.id
_entity.type
_entity.pdbx_description
1 polymer ?
#
loop_
_entity_poly.entity_id
_entity_poly.type
_entity_poly.pdbx_seq_one_letter_code
_entity_poly.pdbx_strand_id
1 'polypeptide(L)'
;MQRTATLLGLVAVAAAEFFTGEGTTYGPPDGGDSAFTGNCALMAPLDIAPKFHAAMNNFQWNTGGHCGRCVEVQCMDPKCTRNDVVLGQITDRCPECAHGDLDMSLPMFNKVTGLYTDRPKIKWQFVDCPVAGGLKVCAKAGSSEFWLYVQPNNAVNGVLKMTINGKEAPPFDASWYFKSQANGDLSTTAITMTSFSGETISTTVSLEADNGTYNGTDVITYDWTFDGTGHDTDD
;
A
#
# COMPACT_ATOMS: atom_id res chain seq x y z
N MET A 1 12.49 30.14 46.83
CA MET A 1 11.88 28.79 46.69
C MET A 1 11.31 28.70 45.28
N GLN A 2 12.01 28.06 44.35
CA GLN A 2 11.54 27.90 42.97
C GLN A 2 11.32 26.42 42.73
N ARG A 3 10.06 26.03 42.58
CA ARG A 3 9.64 24.65 42.34
C ARG A 3 9.76 24.37 40.85
N THR A 4 10.73 23.55 40.46
CA THR A 4 10.80 22.94 39.13
C THR A 4 9.69 21.91 39.00
N ALA A 5 8.79 22.11 38.05
CA ALA A 5 7.79 21.13 37.64
C ALA A 5 8.36 20.33 36.48
N THR A 6 8.62 19.04 36.70
CA THR A 6 9.04 18.12 35.65
C THR A 6 7.80 17.70 34.87
N LEU A 7 7.68 18.13 33.61
CA LEU A 7 6.69 17.58 32.69
C LEU A 7 7.13 16.17 32.29
N LEU A 8 6.39 15.15 32.71
CA LEU A 8 6.47 13.83 32.08
C LEU A 8 5.71 13.90 30.75
N GLY A 9 6.43 13.84 29.64
CA GLY A 9 5.85 13.61 28.32
C GLY A 9 5.23 12.21 28.27
N LEU A 10 3.94 12.13 27.97
CA LEU A 10 3.26 10.88 27.64
C LEU A 10 3.66 10.49 26.21
N VAL A 11 4.51 9.48 26.08
CA VAL A 11 4.74 8.81 24.79
C VAL A 11 3.49 8.00 24.47
N ALA A 12 2.68 8.47 23.52
CA ALA A 12 1.53 7.72 23.02
C ALA A 12 2.04 6.57 22.15
N VAL A 13 2.04 5.36 22.69
CA VAL A 13 2.24 4.14 21.89
C VAL A 13 0.97 3.93 21.07
N ALA A 14 1.03 4.16 19.76
CA ALA A 14 -0.07 3.83 18.87
C ALA A 14 -0.29 2.31 18.91
N ALA A 15 -1.42 1.87 19.47
CA ALA A 15 -1.81 0.47 19.43
C ALA A 15 -2.13 0.10 17.97
N ALA A 16 -1.59 -1.03 17.50
CA ALA A 16 -1.91 -1.51 16.17
C ALA A 16 -3.41 -1.84 16.08
N GLU A 17 -4.09 -1.23 15.09
CA GLU A 17 -5.51 -1.49 14.84
C GLU A 17 -5.66 -2.81 14.09
N PHE A 18 -6.28 -3.79 14.74
CA PHE A 18 -6.60 -5.08 14.14
C PHE A 18 -8.02 -5.09 13.62
N PHE A 19 -8.19 -5.64 12.41
CA PHE A 19 -9.47 -6.02 11.83
C PHE A 19 -9.70 -7.52 12.03
N THR A 20 -10.97 -7.90 12.07
CA THR A 20 -11.40 -9.30 12.12
C THR A 20 -12.49 -9.54 11.09
N GLY A 21 -12.43 -10.68 10.41
CA GLY A 21 -13.43 -11.09 9.42
C GLY A 21 -13.19 -12.53 8.99
N GLU A 22 -13.70 -12.88 7.81
CA GLU A 22 -13.44 -14.17 7.16
C GLU A 22 -12.33 -14.06 6.13
N GLY A 23 -11.44 -15.05 6.12
CA GLY A 23 -10.51 -15.26 5.03
C GLY A 23 -11.14 -16.16 3.98
N THR A 24 -11.03 -15.82 2.70
CA THR A 24 -11.32 -16.75 1.60
C THR A 24 -10.16 -16.84 0.64
N THR A 25 -10.33 -17.57 -0.46
CA THR A 25 -9.31 -17.65 -1.49
C THR A 25 -9.82 -17.60 -2.91
N TYR A 26 -9.01 -16.99 -3.78
CA TYR A 26 -9.24 -16.87 -5.22
C TYR A 26 -7.96 -17.08 -6.03
N GLY A 27 -8.15 -17.14 -7.35
CA GLY A 27 -7.05 -17.23 -8.32
C GLY A 27 -6.51 -18.66 -8.53
N PRO A 28 -5.47 -18.79 -9.38
CA PRO A 28 -4.82 -20.07 -9.65
C PRO A 28 -4.14 -20.69 -8.40
N PRO A 29 -3.86 -22.01 -8.42
CA PRO A 29 -3.30 -22.69 -7.26
C PRO A 29 -1.90 -22.24 -6.83
N ASP A 30 -1.11 -21.70 -7.75
CA ASP A 30 0.26 -21.23 -7.55
C ASP A 30 0.36 -19.72 -7.26
N GLY A 31 -0.78 -19.06 -7.06
CA GLY A 31 -0.90 -17.60 -7.04
C GLY A 31 -1.39 -17.13 -8.39
N GLY A 32 -0.91 -15.99 -8.90
CA GLY A 32 -1.25 -15.60 -10.27
C GLY A 32 -1.09 -14.11 -10.57
N ASP A 33 -1.51 -13.77 -11.79
CA ASP A 33 -1.34 -12.44 -12.38
C ASP A 33 -2.25 -11.37 -11.77
N SER A 34 -3.13 -11.70 -10.83
CA SER A 34 -3.94 -10.71 -10.06
C SER A 34 -3.07 -9.70 -9.31
N ALA A 35 -1.79 -10.01 -9.09
CA ALA A 35 -0.81 -9.02 -8.63
C ALA A 35 -0.64 -7.83 -9.59
N PHE A 36 -0.86 -8.06 -10.90
CA PHE A 36 -0.74 -7.08 -11.98
C PHE A 36 -2.09 -6.69 -12.59
N THR A 37 -3.08 -7.59 -12.55
CA THR A 37 -4.34 -7.49 -13.29
C THR A 37 -5.57 -7.27 -12.42
N GLY A 38 -5.43 -7.32 -11.09
CA GLY A 38 -6.51 -7.01 -10.17
C GLY A 38 -6.99 -5.56 -10.30
N ASN A 39 -8.05 -5.20 -9.59
CA ASN A 39 -8.67 -3.87 -9.64
C ASN A 39 -7.68 -2.72 -9.31
N CYS A 40 -6.59 -3.01 -8.58
CA CYS A 40 -5.53 -2.03 -8.36
C CYS A 40 -4.72 -1.71 -9.63
N ALA A 41 -4.61 -2.64 -10.59
CA ALA A 41 -3.79 -2.48 -11.80
C ALA A 41 -2.39 -1.93 -11.46
N LEU A 42 -1.72 -2.56 -10.49
CA LEU A 42 -0.40 -2.14 -10.03
C LEU A 42 0.62 -2.31 -11.15
N MET A 43 1.29 -1.21 -11.50
CA MET A 43 2.35 -1.18 -12.50
C MET A 43 3.67 -1.73 -11.93
N ALA A 44 3.84 -1.69 -10.61
CA ALA A 44 5.01 -2.23 -9.93
C ALA A 44 4.61 -2.87 -8.58
N PRO A 45 3.92 -4.03 -8.61
CA PRO A 45 3.65 -4.78 -7.38
C PRO A 45 4.95 -5.28 -6.76
N LEU A 46 4.90 -5.66 -5.47
CA LEU A 46 6.05 -6.24 -4.78
C LEU A 46 6.34 -7.65 -5.29
N ASP A 47 7.59 -8.09 -5.16
CA ASP A 47 8.00 -9.44 -5.58
C ASP A 47 7.26 -10.56 -4.84
N ILE A 48 6.72 -10.27 -3.64
CA ILE A 48 5.88 -11.21 -2.90
C ILE A 48 4.50 -11.38 -3.52
N ALA A 49 3.98 -10.35 -4.20
CA ALA A 49 2.58 -10.25 -4.60
C ALA A 49 2.12 -11.35 -5.56
N PRO A 50 2.90 -11.83 -6.56
CA PRO A 50 2.48 -12.94 -7.40
C PRO A 50 2.05 -14.19 -6.61
N LYS A 51 2.65 -14.41 -5.44
CA LYS A 51 2.27 -15.50 -4.53
C LYS A 51 1.39 -15.07 -3.38
N PHE A 52 1.65 -13.92 -2.77
CA PHE A 52 1.00 -13.44 -1.55
C PHE A 52 0.35 -12.07 -1.79
N HIS A 53 -0.86 -12.14 -2.30
CA HIS A 53 -1.72 -10.98 -2.50
C HIS A 53 -3.11 -11.25 -1.93
N ALA A 54 -3.87 -10.17 -1.71
CA ALA A 54 -5.25 -10.24 -1.29
C ALA A 54 -6.12 -9.18 -1.98
N ALA A 55 -7.39 -9.52 -2.12
CA ALA A 55 -8.46 -8.61 -2.54
C ALA A 55 -9.14 -8.01 -1.31
N MET A 56 -9.24 -6.69 -1.29
CA MET A 56 -9.85 -5.94 -0.19
C MET A 56 -11.37 -5.88 -0.34
N ASN A 57 -12.10 -6.02 0.76
CA ASN A 57 -13.55 -5.89 0.75
C ASN A 57 -14.03 -4.49 0.34
N ASN A 58 -15.28 -4.40 -0.11
CA ASN A 58 -15.82 -3.17 -0.66
C ASN A 58 -15.92 -2.01 0.35
N PHE A 59 -16.17 -2.31 1.63
CA PHE A 59 -16.32 -1.31 2.69
C PHE A 59 -15.00 -0.62 3.03
N GLN A 60 -13.89 -1.35 2.89
CA GLN A 60 -12.53 -0.87 3.15
C GLN A 60 -11.75 -0.61 1.84
N TRP A 61 -12.39 -0.70 0.66
CA TRP A 61 -11.72 -0.46 -0.63
C TRP A 61 -11.24 0.98 -0.79
N ASN A 62 -12.02 1.96 -0.29
CA ASN A 62 -11.72 3.39 -0.33
C ASN A 62 -11.26 3.88 -1.73
N THR A 63 -12.00 3.51 -2.78
CA THR A 63 -11.65 3.88 -4.17
C THR A 63 -10.22 3.49 -4.55
N GLY A 64 -9.77 2.32 -4.10
CA GLY A 64 -8.42 1.83 -4.32
C GLY A 64 -7.37 2.47 -3.41
N GLY A 65 -7.74 3.31 -2.45
CA GLY A 65 -6.81 3.99 -1.53
C GLY A 65 -5.91 3.04 -0.72
N HIS A 66 -6.28 1.75 -0.62
CA HIS A 66 -5.47 0.73 0.04
C HIS A 66 -4.62 -0.11 -0.92
N CYS A 67 -4.69 0.13 -2.22
CA CYS A 67 -3.90 -0.58 -3.22
C CYS A 67 -2.40 -0.39 -2.97
N GLY A 68 -1.67 -1.49 -3.11
CA GLY A 68 -0.23 -1.52 -2.90
C GLY A 68 0.20 -1.57 -1.43
N ARG A 69 -0.69 -1.32 -0.47
CA ARG A 69 -0.41 -1.46 0.97
C ARG A 69 -0.25 -2.93 1.34
N CYS A 70 0.52 -3.19 2.40
CA CYS A 70 0.74 -4.53 2.91
C CYS A 70 -0.16 -4.82 4.11
N VAL A 71 -0.50 -6.10 4.26
CA VAL A 71 -1.26 -6.62 5.38
C VAL A 71 -0.52 -7.81 6.00
N GLU A 72 -0.62 -7.94 7.31
CA GLU A 72 -0.29 -9.19 8.01
C GLU A 72 -1.58 -9.87 8.42
N VAL A 73 -1.71 -11.15 8.07
CA VAL A 73 -2.92 -11.95 8.31
C VAL A 73 -2.56 -13.17 9.14
N GLN A 74 -3.42 -13.50 10.11
CA GLN A 74 -3.32 -14.69 10.94
C GLN A 74 -4.70 -15.34 11.12
N CYS A 75 -4.77 -16.67 11.10
CA CYS A 75 -6.01 -17.38 11.40
C CYS A 75 -6.37 -17.28 12.90
N MET A 76 -7.66 -17.22 13.23
CA MET A 76 -8.15 -17.31 14.60
C MET A 76 -9.13 -18.45 14.82
N ASP A 77 -9.43 -19.19 13.76
CA ASP A 77 -10.44 -20.23 13.76
C ASP A 77 -9.85 -21.58 14.19
N PRO A 78 -10.47 -22.31 15.14
CA PRO A 78 -10.03 -23.64 15.54
C PRO A 78 -9.95 -24.66 14.40
N LYS A 79 -10.64 -24.42 13.28
CA LYS A 79 -10.58 -25.29 12.10
C LYS A 79 -9.26 -25.20 11.34
N CYS A 80 -8.49 -24.11 11.52
CA CYS A 80 -7.22 -23.92 10.84
C CYS A 80 -6.17 -24.92 11.32
N THR A 81 -5.47 -25.55 10.37
CA THR A 81 -4.39 -26.49 10.65
C THR A 81 -3.02 -25.82 10.67
N ARG A 82 -2.96 -24.53 10.28
CA ARG A 82 -1.82 -23.62 10.48
C ARG A 82 -2.30 -22.32 11.10
N ASN A 83 -1.35 -21.57 11.67
CA ASN A 83 -1.64 -20.28 12.25
C ASN A 83 -0.49 -19.28 12.06
N ASP A 84 0.13 -19.35 10.90
CA ASP A 84 1.26 -18.49 10.55
C ASP A 84 0.78 -17.03 10.45
N VAL A 85 1.62 -16.07 10.85
CA VAL A 85 1.43 -14.66 10.50
C VAL A 85 2.04 -14.47 9.12
N VAL A 86 1.22 -14.06 8.15
CA VAL A 86 1.62 -14.01 6.73
C VAL A 86 1.45 -12.60 6.19
N LEU A 87 2.54 -12.07 5.64
CA LEU A 87 2.56 -10.83 4.89
C LEU A 87 1.99 -11.03 3.48
N GLY A 88 1.13 -10.12 3.04
CA GLY A 88 0.66 -10.03 1.65
C GLY A 88 0.45 -8.58 1.21
N GLN A 89 0.29 -8.38 -0.10
CA GLN A 89 -0.02 -7.08 -0.69
C GLN A 89 -1.48 -6.99 -1.14
N ILE A 90 -2.13 -5.85 -0.94
CA ILE A 90 -3.45 -5.58 -1.52
C ILE A 90 -3.30 -5.23 -3.00
N THR A 91 -3.82 -6.08 -3.88
CA THR A 91 -3.70 -5.93 -5.34
C THR A 91 -5.04 -5.94 -6.07
N ASP A 92 -6.13 -6.23 -5.35
CA ASP A 92 -7.45 -6.42 -5.94
C ASP A 92 -8.59 -6.01 -5.01
N ARG A 93 -9.82 -6.10 -5.50
CA ARG A 93 -11.06 -5.78 -4.80
C ARG A 93 -11.98 -7.00 -4.80
N CYS A 94 -12.57 -7.29 -3.65
CA CYS A 94 -13.64 -8.28 -3.48
C CYS A 94 -14.96 -7.53 -3.19
N PRO A 95 -15.81 -7.27 -4.19
CA PRO A 95 -17.04 -6.49 -4.02
C PRO A 95 -18.07 -7.13 -3.08
N GLU A 96 -18.11 -8.46 -3.01
CA GLU A 96 -19.06 -9.25 -2.22
C GLU A 96 -18.59 -9.52 -0.78
N CYS A 97 -17.31 -9.28 -0.48
CA CYS A 97 -16.74 -9.50 0.84
C CYS A 97 -17.30 -8.52 1.88
N ALA A 98 -17.53 -9.01 3.11
CA ALA A 98 -18.00 -8.19 4.21
C ALA A 98 -16.87 -7.32 4.78
N HIS A 99 -17.22 -6.33 5.60
CA HIS A 99 -16.21 -5.54 6.32
C HIS A 99 -15.33 -6.46 7.18
N GLY A 100 -14.01 -6.31 7.07
CA GLY A 100 -13.02 -7.13 7.77
C GLY A 100 -12.64 -8.42 7.04
N ASP A 101 -13.34 -8.81 5.97
CA ASP A 101 -12.98 -9.97 5.17
C ASP A 101 -11.80 -9.65 4.23
N LEU A 102 -10.98 -10.67 3.95
CA LEU A 102 -9.92 -10.64 2.93
C LEU A 102 -10.00 -11.89 2.06
N ASP A 103 -9.97 -11.71 0.74
CA ASP A 103 -9.92 -12.82 -0.21
C ASP A 103 -8.48 -12.98 -0.72
N MET A 104 -7.80 -14.03 -0.29
CA MET A 104 -6.35 -14.18 -0.45
C MET A 104 -6.01 -15.08 -1.65
N SER A 105 -4.84 -14.90 -2.23
CA SER A 105 -4.29 -15.91 -3.14
C SER A 105 -4.24 -17.28 -2.45
N LEU A 106 -4.42 -18.38 -3.21
CA LEU A 106 -4.40 -19.72 -2.60
C LEU A 106 -3.13 -20.03 -1.80
N PRO A 107 -1.92 -19.67 -2.27
CA PRO A 107 -0.71 -19.87 -1.48
C PRO A 107 -0.72 -19.10 -0.15
N MET A 108 -1.22 -17.85 -0.14
CA MET A 108 -1.33 -17.05 1.08
C MET A 108 -2.37 -17.63 2.03
N PHE A 109 -3.58 -17.93 1.53
CA PHE A 109 -4.66 -18.53 2.30
C PHE A 109 -4.21 -19.84 2.97
N ASN A 110 -3.55 -20.72 2.21
CA ASN A 110 -3.04 -21.97 2.75
C ASN A 110 -1.93 -21.75 3.78
N LYS A 111 -1.06 -20.75 3.61
CA LYS A 111 -0.03 -20.43 4.59
C LYS A 111 -0.63 -19.95 5.91
N VAL A 112 -1.64 -19.07 5.84
CA VAL A 112 -2.37 -18.53 7.00
C VAL A 112 -3.15 -19.61 7.73
N THR A 113 -3.88 -20.46 6.99
CA THR A 113 -4.93 -21.31 7.56
C THR A 113 -4.60 -22.81 7.56
N GLY A 114 -3.72 -23.25 6.65
CA GLY A 114 -3.47 -24.65 6.34
C GLY A 114 -4.57 -25.33 5.53
N LEU A 115 -5.59 -24.57 5.10
CA LEU A 115 -6.71 -25.05 4.29
C LEU A 115 -6.49 -24.71 2.81
N TYR A 116 -7.25 -25.35 1.92
CA TYR A 116 -7.24 -25.02 0.48
C TYR A 116 -8.54 -24.34 0.02
N THR A 117 -9.60 -24.46 0.80
CA THR A 117 -10.88 -23.77 0.62
C THR A 117 -11.64 -23.87 1.93
N ASP A 118 -12.20 -22.76 2.41
CA ASP A 118 -13.15 -22.62 3.52
C ASP A 118 -13.38 -21.09 3.69
N ARG A 119 -14.08 -20.69 4.75
CA ARG A 119 -14.20 -19.31 5.25
C ARG A 119 -13.85 -19.25 6.76
N PRO A 120 -12.59 -19.43 7.19
CA PRO A 120 -12.22 -19.33 8.60
C PRO A 120 -12.15 -17.89 9.07
N LYS A 121 -12.38 -17.68 10.36
CA LYS A 121 -12.13 -16.38 10.99
C LYS A 121 -10.63 -16.06 10.98
N ILE A 122 -10.31 -14.84 10.56
CA ILE A 122 -8.96 -14.27 10.53
C ILE A 122 -8.92 -12.98 11.34
N LYS A 123 -7.73 -12.62 11.81
CA LYS A 123 -7.38 -11.24 12.16
C LYS A 123 -6.29 -10.76 11.23
N TRP A 124 -6.29 -9.46 10.98
CA TRP A 124 -5.27 -8.83 10.18
C TRP A 124 -5.12 -7.35 10.51
N GLN A 125 -4.03 -6.77 10.05
CA GLN A 125 -3.72 -5.35 10.21
C GLN A 125 -2.99 -4.86 8.96
N PHE A 126 -3.07 -3.55 8.68
CA PHE A 126 -2.14 -2.93 7.76
C PHE A 126 -0.75 -2.86 8.42
N VAL A 127 0.28 -3.15 7.65
CA VAL A 127 1.67 -3.06 8.09
C VAL A 127 2.52 -2.32 7.07
N ASP A 128 3.71 -1.93 7.50
CA ASP A 128 4.72 -1.43 6.60
C ASP A 128 5.18 -2.53 5.64
N CYS A 129 5.19 -2.21 4.35
CA CYS A 129 5.74 -3.08 3.33
C CYS A 129 7.27 -3.15 3.47
N PRO A 130 7.90 -4.34 3.33
CA PRO A 130 9.34 -4.52 3.36
C PRO A 130 9.98 -4.09 2.03
N VAL A 131 9.76 -2.82 1.65
CA VAL A 131 10.28 -2.25 0.41
C VAL A 131 11.72 -1.82 0.60
N ALA A 132 12.54 -2.10 -0.41
CA ALA A 132 13.86 -1.52 -0.55
C ALA A 132 13.84 -0.49 -1.68
N GLY A 133 14.81 0.43 -1.64
CA GLY A 133 14.80 1.56 -2.55
C GLY A 133 13.82 2.64 -2.10
N GLY A 134 13.38 3.44 -3.05
CA GLY A 134 12.50 4.58 -2.86
C GLY A 134 11.18 4.42 -3.58
N LEU A 135 10.32 5.44 -3.45
CA LEU A 135 9.02 5.46 -4.11
C LEU A 135 9.18 5.36 -5.63
N LYS A 136 8.31 4.56 -6.25
CA LYS A 136 8.19 4.47 -7.71
C LYS A 136 6.95 5.24 -8.14
N VAL A 137 7.09 6.08 -9.14
CA VAL A 137 5.99 6.90 -9.66
C VAL A 137 5.78 6.55 -11.12
N CYS A 138 4.61 6.02 -11.45
CA CYS A 138 4.33 5.50 -12.79
C CYS A 138 3.20 6.32 -13.44
N ALA A 139 3.31 6.61 -14.73
CA ALA A 139 2.23 7.23 -15.49
C ALA A 139 1.44 6.17 -16.26
N LYS A 140 0.12 6.18 -16.10
CA LYS A 140 -0.78 5.23 -16.77
C LYS A 140 -0.57 5.27 -18.28
N ALA A 141 -0.70 4.12 -18.95
CA ALA A 141 -0.77 4.04 -20.40
C ALA A 141 -1.77 5.06 -20.98
N GLY A 142 -1.32 5.80 -22.00
CA GLY A 142 -2.05 6.91 -22.61
C GLY A 142 -1.86 8.27 -21.93
N SER A 143 -1.05 8.37 -20.86
CA SER A 143 -0.69 9.66 -20.27
C SER A 143 0.08 10.54 -21.26
N SER A 144 -0.12 11.85 -21.15
CA SER A 144 0.50 12.88 -21.99
C SER A 144 0.40 14.23 -21.29
N GLU A 145 0.97 15.26 -21.89
CA GLU A 145 0.87 16.64 -21.39
C GLU A 145 -0.57 17.17 -21.32
N PHE A 146 -1.53 16.50 -21.96
CA PHE A 146 -2.94 16.89 -21.97
C PHE A 146 -3.80 16.09 -20.97
N TRP A 147 -3.30 14.95 -20.49
CA TRP A 147 -4.03 14.05 -19.60
C TRP A 147 -3.03 13.16 -18.86
N LEU A 148 -3.03 13.20 -17.52
CA LEU A 148 -2.03 12.50 -16.72
C LEU A 148 -2.66 11.79 -15.52
N TYR A 149 -2.38 10.49 -15.41
CA TYR A 149 -2.82 9.62 -14.30
C TYR A 149 -1.58 8.97 -13.70
N VAL A 150 -1.36 9.20 -12.41
CA VAL A 150 -0.12 8.83 -11.74
C VAL A 150 -0.40 7.77 -10.67
N GLN A 151 0.36 6.70 -10.67
CA GLN A 151 0.29 5.65 -9.66
C GLN A 151 1.57 5.66 -8.81
N PRO A 152 1.44 5.89 -7.49
CA PRO A 152 2.53 5.63 -6.57
C PRO A 152 2.64 4.14 -6.28
N ASN A 153 3.87 3.64 -6.30
CA ASN A 153 4.25 2.26 -6.05
C ASN A 153 5.46 2.23 -5.10
N ASN A 154 5.78 1.05 -4.56
CA ASN A 154 6.92 0.83 -3.65
C ASN A 154 6.89 1.74 -2.40
N ALA A 155 5.69 2.02 -1.87
CA ALA A 155 5.51 2.83 -0.67
C ALA A 155 5.53 1.95 0.59
N VAL A 156 6.14 2.45 1.68
CA VAL A 156 6.20 1.74 2.97
C VAL A 156 4.79 1.53 3.54
N ASN A 157 4.02 2.60 3.76
CA ASN A 157 2.66 2.51 4.32
C ASN A 157 1.54 2.81 3.30
N GLY A 158 1.89 3.01 2.02
CA GLY A 158 0.98 3.51 0.98
C GLY A 158 0.85 5.03 0.96
N VAL A 159 0.24 5.54 -0.12
CA VAL A 159 0.01 6.99 -0.34
C VAL A 159 -1.47 7.29 -0.14
N LEU A 160 -1.77 8.20 0.79
CA LEU A 160 -3.13 8.62 1.11
C LEU A 160 -3.64 9.70 0.15
N LYS A 161 -2.80 10.67 -0.20
CA LYS A 161 -3.16 11.78 -1.08
C LYS A 161 -1.97 12.24 -1.91
N MET A 162 -2.26 12.84 -3.05
CA MET A 162 -1.26 13.35 -3.99
C MET A 162 -1.65 14.74 -4.49
N THR A 163 -0.66 15.61 -4.69
CA THR A 163 -0.80 16.78 -5.56
C THR A 163 0.10 16.61 -6.78
N ILE A 164 -0.37 17.07 -7.93
CA ILE A 164 0.34 17.08 -9.21
C ILE A 164 0.34 18.52 -9.71
N ASN A 165 1.53 19.05 -10.00
CA ASN A 165 1.75 20.43 -10.45
C ASN A 165 1.04 21.47 -9.55
N GLY A 166 1.10 21.25 -8.23
CA GLY A 166 0.53 22.13 -7.22
C GLY A 166 -1.00 22.08 -7.09
N LYS A 167 -1.69 21.15 -7.78
CA LYS A 167 -3.13 20.89 -7.62
C LYS A 167 -3.39 19.54 -7.00
N GLU A 168 -4.40 19.46 -6.16
CA GLU A 168 -4.87 18.19 -5.62
C GLU A 168 -5.26 17.25 -6.77
N ALA A 169 -4.74 16.03 -6.72
CA ALA A 169 -5.05 14.98 -7.67
C ALA A 169 -5.98 14.00 -6.94
N PRO A 170 -7.28 13.93 -7.26
CA PRO A 170 -8.17 12.96 -6.64
C PRO A 170 -7.88 11.53 -7.14
N PRO A 171 -8.18 10.49 -6.34
CA PRO A 171 -8.16 9.11 -6.80
C PRO A 171 -9.10 8.91 -8.00
N PHE A 172 -8.69 8.04 -8.92
CA PHE A 172 -9.51 7.56 -10.02
C PHE A 172 -10.34 6.36 -9.58
N ASP A 173 -11.63 6.37 -9.90
CA ASP A 173 -12.59 5.39 -9.41
C ASP A 173 -12.50 4.01 -10.08
N ALA A 174 -12.05 3.97 -11.33
CA ALA A 174 -11.98 2.72 -12.09
C ALA A 174 -10.72 1.87 -11.78
N SER A 175 -9.65 2.48 -11.25
CA SER A 175 -8.42 1.78 -10.85
C SER A 175 -7.50 2.67 -10.00
N TRP A 176 -6.50 2.09 -9.35
CA TRP A 176 -5.59 2.84 -8.46
C TRP A 176 -4.64 3.78 -9.21
N TYR A 177 -5.09 5.03 -9.41
CA TYR A 177 -4.31 6.14 -9.95
C TYR A 177 -4.81 7.45 -9.33
N PHE A 178 -3.94 8.45 -9.25
CA PHE A 178 -4.31 9.83 -8.98
C PHE A 178 -4.45 10.60 -10.30
N LYS A 179 -5.60 11.25 -10.49
CA LYS A 179 -5.91 12.01 -11.70
C LYS A 179 -5.41 13.44 -11.59
N SER A 180 -4.48 13.84 -12.45
CA SER A 180 -4.00 15.22 -12.48
C SER A 180 -5.12 16.21 -12.83
N GLN A 181 -5.15 17.33 -12.11
CA GLN A 181 -6.00 18.49 -12.39
C GLN A 181 -5.20 19.65 -13.00
N ALA A 182 -3.89 19.47 -13.19
CA ALA A 182 -2.97 20.43 -13.81
C ALA A 182 -1.95 19.67 -14.66
N ASN A 183 -2.26 19.51 -15.95
CA ASN A 183 -1.38 18.84 -16.89
C ASN A 183 -0.33 19.81 -17.45
N GLY A 184 0.73 19.27 -18.03
CA GLY A 184 1.87 20.00 -18.56
C GLY A 184 2.96 19.02 -18.99
N ASP A 185 4.15 19.53 -19.26
CA ASP A 185 5.29 18.70 -19.67
C ASP A 185 5.57 17.59 -18.64
N LEU A 186 5.51 16.34 -19.10
CA LEU A 186 5.72 15.16 -18.27
C LEU A 186 7.16 15.04 -17.75
N SER A 187 8.13 15.63 -18.45
CA SER A 187 9.54 15.57 -18.06
C SER A 187 9.87 16.36 -16.78
N THR A 188 8.96 17.25 -16.36
CA THR A 188 9.13 18.13 -15.20
C THR A 188 7.90 18.14 -14.30
N THR A 189 7.25 16.99 -14.13
CA THR A 189 6.03 16.87 -13.32
C THR A 189 6.34 17.02 -11.83
N ALA A 190 5.81 18.06 -11.18
CA ALA A 190 5.94 18.24 -9.74
C ALA A 190 4.90 17.40 -8.99
N ILE A 191 5.33 16.58 -8.03
CA ILE A 191 4.47 15.69 -7.26
C ILE A 191 4.74 15.88 -5.77
N THR A 192 3.66 15.99 -4.99
CA THR A 192 3.73 15.82 -3.54
C THR A 192 2.84 14.66 -3.14
N MET A 193 3.35 13.76 -2.31
CA MET A 193 2.61 12.61 -1.79
C MET A 193 2.62 12.67 -0.27
N THR A 194 1.48 12.38 0.35
CA THR A 194 1.39 12.16 1.79
C THR A 194 1.01 10.72 2.05
N SER A 195 1.75 10.04 2.93
CA SER A 195 1.51 8.65 3.31
C SER A 195 0.33 8.52 4.28
N PHE A 196 -0.10 7.28 4.53
CA PHE A 196 -1.05 6.99 5.61
C PHE A 196 -0.48 7.24 7.01
N SER A 197 0.84 7.28 7.19
CA SER A 197 1.50 7.68 8.44
C SER A 197 1.59 9.21 8.62
N GLY A 198 1.24 10.00 7.60
CA GLY A 198 1.26 11.46 7.63
C GLY A 198 2.54 12.10 7.10
N GLU A 199 3.56 11.30 6.81
CA GLU A 199 4.81 11.75 6.17
C GLU A 199 4.53 12.29 4.78
N THR A 200 5.27 13.33 4.39
CA THR A 200 5.09 13.97 3.08
C THR A 200 6.43 14.07 2.36
N ILE A 201 6.39 13.79 1.06
CA ILE A 201 7.50 13.91 0.12
C ILE A 201 7.08 14.81 -1.03
N SER A 202 7.95 15.73 -1.43
CA SER A 202 7.77 16.57 -2.61
C SER A 202 8.96 16.41 -3.55
N THR A 203 8.68 16.25 -4.84
CA THR A 203 9.73 16.07 -5.86
C THR A 203 9.25 16.50 -7.25
N THR A 204 10.18 16.59 -8.19
CA THR A 204 9.92 16.69 -9.62
C THR A 204 10.42 15.42 -10.30
N VAL A 205 9.56 14.81 -11.13
CA VAL A 205 9.87 13.56 -11.84
C VAL A 205 9.66 13.74 -13.35
N SER A 206 10.47 13.00 -14.12
CA SER A 206 10.26 12.80 -15.55
C SER A 206 9.42 11.55 -15.76
N LEU A 207 8.21 11.72 -16.30
CA LEU A 207 7.27 10.62 -16.52
C LEU A 207 7.21 10.24 -17.99
N GLU A 208 7.04 8.94 -18.24
CA GLU A 208 6.75 8.40 -19.57
C GLU A 208 5.51 7.51 -19.46
N ALA A 209 4.60 7.64 -20.43
CA ALA A 209 3.38 6.85 -20.43
C ALA A 209 3.69 5.36 -20.61
N ASP A 210 3.00 4.51 -19.85
CA ASP A 210 3.20 3.05 -19.87
C ASP A 210 4.62 2.62 -19.47
N ASN A 211 5.44 3.56 -18.99
CA ASN A 211 6.74 3.28 -18.42
C ASN A 211 6.66 3.60 -16.93
N GLY A 212 6.44 2.57 -16.12
CA GLY A 212 6.86 2.65 -14.73
C GLY A 212 8.37 2.62 -14.76
N THR A 213 9.01 3.80 -14.80
CA THR A 213 10.44 3.97 -15.10
C THR A 213 11.30 2.88 -14.45
N TYR A 214 11.64 1.90 -15.28
CA TYR A 214 12.54 0.80 -14.98
C TYR A 214 13.92 1.21 -15.50
N ASN A 215 14.51 2.23 -14.88
CA ASN A 215 15.93 2.52 -14.99
C ASN A 215 16.43 2.84 -13.59
N GLY A 216 17.18 1.90 -13.03
CA GLY A 216 17.68 1.88 -11.66
C GLY A 216 18.71 2.97 -11.33
N THR A 217 18.37 4.24 -11.58
CA THR A 217 19.17 5.40 -11.21
C THR A 217 18.34 6.59 -10.70
N ASP A 218 17.02 6.67 -10.96
CA ASP A 218 16.15 7.75 -10.45
C ASP A 218 15.07 7.21 -9.50
N VAL A 219 15.49 6.28 -8.65
CA VAL A 219 14.74 5.97 -7.43
C VAL A 219 15.01 7.12 -6.47
N ILE A 220 14.00 7.89 -6.07
CA ILE A 220 14.15 8.74 -4.88
C ILE A 220 14.07 7.85 -3.66
N THR A 221 15.18 7.16 -3.40
CA THR A 221 15.50 6.56 -2.11
C THR A 221 15.60 7.68 -1.11
N TYR A 222 14.64 7.78 -0.20
CA TYR A 222 14.96 8.30 1.12
C TYR A 222 15.56 7.13 1.88
N ASP A 223 16.86 7.22 2.14
CA ASP A 223 17.46 6.44 3.21
C ASP A 223 16.77 6.85 4.49
N TRP A 224 16.03 5.92 5.10
CA TRP A 224 15.91 5.93 6.55
C TRP A 224 17.30 5.64 7.11
N THR A 225 18.15 6.66 7.17
CA THR A 225 19.22 6.62 8.15
C THR A 225 18.52 6.80 9.49
N PHE A 226 18.17 5.67 10.13
CA PHE A 226 18.33 5.60 11.56
C PHE A 226 19.83 5.81 11.78
N ASP A 227 20.25 7.07 11.94
CA ASP A 227 21.46 7.26 12.72
C ASP A 227 21.16 6.57 14.06
N GLY A 228 22.07 5.68 14.45
CA GLY A 228 21.93 4.90 15.67
C GLY A 228 22.12 5.76 16.92
N THR A 229 21.62 6.99 16.93
CA THR A 229 21.71 7.90 18.06
C THR A 229 20.36 8.53 18.30
N GLY A 230 19.51 7.79 19.03
CA GLY A 230 18.27 8.33 19.56
C GLY A 230 18.49 9.66 20.27
N HIS A 231 18.08 10.74 19.61
CA HIS A 231 17.78 12.00 20.27
C HIS A 231 16.79 12.81 19.43
N ASP A 232 15.56 12.88 19.94
CA ASP A 232 14.62 13.94 19.61
C ASP A 232 15.27 15.29 19.91
N THR A 233 15.30 16.19 18.94
CA THR A 233 15.27 17.62 19.23
C THR A 233 14.34 18.31 18.25
N ASP A 234 13.10 18.52 18.71
CA ASP A 234 12.27 19.64 18.27
C ASP A 234 12.98 20.96 18.63
N ASP A 235 13.16 21.82 17.62
CA ASP A 235 13.11 23.29 17.70
C ASP A 235 12.84 23.88 16.31
#